data_AF-A0A2M6XSI5-F1
#
_entry.id   AF-A0A2M6XSI5-F1
#
_cell.length_a   1.000
_cell.length_b   1.000
_cell.length_c   1.000
_cell.angle_alpha   90.00
_cell.angle_beta   90.00
_cell.angle_gamma   90.00
#
_symmetry.space_group_name_H-M   'P 1'
#
loop_
_entity.id
_entity.type
_entity.pdbx_description
1 polymer ?
#
loop_
_entity_poly.entity_id
_entity_poly.type
_entity_poly.pdbx_seq_one_letter_code
_entity_poly.pdbx_strand_id
1 'polypeptide(L)'
;MINQLIILNNWEKAKLAVAQCTRIDVLKDIRDRAEAVRAYYQQAKDGLEVQNNAADIKLRAERRIGELSRELPIKQGNRSDLTSSHDGKKLSLKQLGIQHHERYEAIASLPEKEFEKHIQEVKASNQELTTMGVVRLARQLKRPQPTETPELPEKKYRIIYADPPWSYGNSGLDEYGHAERHYPTMAIEEICALPVKDITEENAVLFLWVTSPVLEDAFKIINSWGFKYKTSFVWDKVKHNFGYYNSVRHEFLLVATKHSCLPDEKKLYDSVISIERTKHSEKPEYFRNLIDKLYTSGRRIELFARKKIKNWDNYGNEI
;
A
#
# COMPACT_ATOMS: atom_id res chain seq x y z
N MET A 1 9.73 42.78 7.08
CA MET A 1 10.50 42.20 8.19
C MET A 1 10.70 40.68 8.14
N ILE A 2 10.03 39.91 7.26
CA ILE A 2 10.28 38.45 7.12
C ILE A 2 11.35 38.13 6.04
N ASN A 3 11.62 39.05 5.10
CA ASN A 3 12.64 38.88 4.05
C ASN A 3 14.10 38.83 4.56
N GLN A 4 14.36 39.15 5.83
CA GLN A 4 15.70 39.06 6.44
C GLN A 4 15.88 37.82 7.33
N LEU A 5 14.82 37.08 7.66
CA LEU A 5 14.91 35.94 8.59
C LEU A 5 15.42 34.65 7.94
N ILE A 6 15.24 34.51 6.61
CA ILE A 6 15.68 33.31 5.88
C ILE A 6 17.11 33.46 5.34
N ILE A 7 17.65 34.67 5.28
CA ILE A 7 19.03 34.94 4.82
C ILE A 7 20.05 34.86 5.98
N LEU A 8 19.59 34.74 7.23
CA LEU A 8 20.46 34.67 8.42
C LEU A 8 20.18 33.42 9.28
N ASN A 9 20.24 32.22 8.69
CA ASN A 9 20.43 30.92 9.40
C ASN A 9 19.59 30.66 10.68
N ASN A 10 18.47 31.34 10.90
CA ASN A 10 17.71 31.22 12.15
C ASN A 10 16.54 30.25 12.00
N TRP A 11 16.91 29.00 11.71
CA TRP A 11 16.00 27.87 11.51
C TRP A 11 15.04 27.71 12.70
N GLU A 12 15.53 27.90 13.93
CA GLU A 12 14.73 27.80 15.15
C GLU A 12 13.66 28.88 15.25
N LYS A 13 13.97 30.14 14.93
CA LYS A 13 12.95 31.20 14.88
C LYS A 13 11.89 30.90 13.83
N ALA A 14 12.26 30.35 12.68
CA ALA A 14 11.30 29.98 11.65
C ALA A 14 10.38 28.84 12.10
N LYS A 15 10.92 27.81 12.76
CA LYS A 15 10.12 26.73 13.37
C LYS A 15 9.13 27.27 14.40
N LEU A 16 9.58 28.14 15.29
CA LEU A 16 8.73 28.78 16.29
C LEU A 16 7.63 29.63 15.65
N ALA A 17 7.96 30.40 14.61
CA ALA A 17 6.99 31.21 13.88
C ALA A 17 5.92 30.36 13.20
N VAL A 18 6.30 29.21 12.63
CA VAL A 18 5.34 28.25 12.05
C VAL A 18 4.41 27.68 13.12
N ALA A 19 4.96 27.24 14.26
CA ALA A 19 4.19 26.64 15.35
C ALA A 19 3.14 27.60 15.94
N GLN A 20 3.48 28.90 16.04
CA GLN A 20 2.59 29.93 16.58
C GLN A 20 1.61 30.49 15.54
N CYS A 21 1.81 30.22 14.25
CA CYS A 21 0.97 30.78 13.20
C CYS A 21 -0.43 30.11 13.19
N THR A 22 -1.46 30.95 13.11
CA THR A 22 -2.87 30.56 13.04
C THR A 22 -3.52 30.90 11.69
N ARG A 23 -2.73 31.42 10.74
CA ARG A 23 -3.19 31.88 9.42
C ARG A 23 -2.66 30.98 8.30
N ILE A 24 -3.57 30.30 7.61
CA ILE A 24 -3.24 29.35 6.54
C ILE A 24 -2.56 30.03 5.35
N ASP A 25 -2.96 31.25 4.99
CA ASP A 25 -2.36 32.01 3.90
C ASP A 25 -0.89 32.39 4.20
N VAL A 26 -0.61 32.78 5.44
CA VAL A 26 0.76 33.04 5.91
C VAL A 26 1.60 31.77 5.93
N LEU A 27 1.05 30.66 6.42
CA LEU A 27 1.72 29.37 6.41
C LEU A 27 2.05 28.89 5.00
N LYS A 28 1.15 29.12 4.03
CA LYS A 28 1.39 28.81 2.62
C LYS A 28 2.58 29.60 2.07
N ASP A 29 2.65 30.91 2.35
CA ASP A 29 3.78 31.75 1.93
C ASP A 29 5.10 31.29 2.59
N ILE A 30 5.09 30.93 3.88
CA ILE A 30 6.27 30.34 4.54
C ILE A 30 6.69 29.04 3.86
N ARG A 31 5.74 28.15 3.56
CA ARG A 31 5.96 26.87 2.88
C ARG A 31 6.61 27.07 1.50
N ASP A 32 6.06 27.99 0.70
CA ASP A 32 6.53 28.27 -0.65
C ASP A 32 7.95 28.88 -0.64
N ARG A 33 8.22 29.78 0.32
CA ARG A 33 9.57 30.34 0.50
C ARG A 33 10.58 29.29 0.95
N ALA A 34 10.22 28.42 1.88
CA ALA A 34 11.08 27.33 2.33
C ALA A 34 11.44 26.38 1.17
N GLU A 35 10.47 26.05 0.30
CA GLU A 35 10.74 25.26 -0.90
C GLU A 35 11.64 25.99 -1.90
N ALA A 36 11.43 27.29 -2.12
CA ALA A 36 12.29 28.09 -3.00
C ALA A 36 13.75 28.14 -2.49
N VAL A 37 13.94 28.25 -1.18
CA VAL A 37 15.27 28.22 -0.54
C VAL A 37 15.93 26.86 -0.70
N ARG A 38 15.16 25.77 -0.52
CA ARG A 38 15.65 24.41 -0.77
C ARG A 38 16.09 24.23 -2.22
N ALA A 39 15.29 24.68 -3.18
CA ALA A 39 15.61 24.63 -4.60
C ALA A 39 16.86 25.44 -4.95
N TYR A 40 17.05 26.60 -4.32
CA TYR A 40 18.27 27.39 -4.45
C TYR A 40 19.50 26.60 -3.98
N TYR A 41 19.47 26.02 -2.78
CA TYR A 41 20.58 25.21 -2.26
C TYR A 41 20.88 23.98 -3.12
N GLN A 42 19.85 23.35 -3.71
CA GLN A 42 20.03 22.27 -4.68
C GLN A 42 20.75 22.73 -5.95
N GLN A 43 20.35 23.88 -6.51
CA GLN A 43 21.00 24.45 -7.70
C GLN A 43 22.44 24.90 -7.42
N ALA A 44 22.68 25.47 -6.24
CA ALA A 44 24.01 25.86 -5.77
C ALA A 44 24.90 24.67 -5.40
N LYS A 45 24.35 23.45 -5.34
CA LYS A 45 25.02 22.22 -4.88
C LYS A 45 25.55 22.33 -3.44
N ASP A 46 24.84 23.07 -2.61
CA ASP A 46 25.13 23.18 -1.19
C ASP A 46 24.81 21.87 -0.44
N GLY A 47 25.38 21.72 0.76
CA GLY A 47 25.25 20.51 1.58
C GLY A 47 23.80 20.14 1.89
N LEU A 48 23.56 18.84 2.03
CA LEU A 48 22.21 18.31 2.31
C LEU A 48 21.62 18.81 3.63
N GLU A 49 22.47 19.21 4.59
CA GLU A 49 22.05 19.81 5.86
C GLU A 49 21.19 21.07 5.67
N VAL A 50 21.67 22.04 4.87
CA VAL A 50 20.92 23.30 4.64
C VAL A 50 19.66 23.07 3.82
N GLN A 51 19.71 22.12 2.87
CA GLN A 51 18.54 21.68 2.11
C GLN A 51 17.48 21.06 3.05
N ASN A 52 17.90 20.20 3.97
CA ASN A 52 17.03 19.54 4.94
C ASN A 52 16.49 20.50 6.00
N ASN A 53 17.21 21.56 6.34
CA ASN A 53 16.71 22.60 7.24
C ASN A 53 15.58 23.42 6.58
N ALA A 54 15.70 23.72 5.29
CA ALA A 54 14.61 24.33 4.52
C ALA A 54 13.41 23.36 4.36
N ALA A 55 13.67 22.08 4.08
CA ALA A 55 12.63 21.04 4.00
C ALA A 55 11.87 20.85 5.32
N ASP A 56 12.54 20.93 6.46
CA ASP A 56 11.95 20.84 7.80
C ASP A 56 10.94 21.98 8.05
N ILE A 57 11.31 23.23 7.76
CA ILE A 57 10.37 24.37 7.86
C ILE A 57 9.15 24.15 6.98
N LYS A 58 9.37 23.73 5.72
CA LYS A 58 8.30 23.43 4.78
C LYS A 58 7.36 22.37 5.35
N LEU A 59 7.88 21.25 5.84
CA LEU A 59 7.10 20.15 6.43
C LEU A 59 6.28 20.59 7.64
N ARG A 60 6.85 21.42 8.52
CA ARG A 60 6.12 21.99 9.67
C ARG A 60 5.00 22.92 9.21
N ALA A 61 5.22 23.72 8.17
CA ALA A 61 4.17 24.57 7.62
C ALA A 61 3.05 23.72 7.00
N GLU A 62 3.38 22.66 6.26
CA GLU A 62 2.42 21.69 5.72
C GLU A 62 1.62 21.00 6.84
N ARG A 63 2.30 20.53 7.90
CA ARG A 63 1.67 19.95 9.10
C ARG A 63 0.70 20.94 9.74
N ARG A 64 1.13 22.18 9.99
CA ARG A 64 0.31 23.22 10.63
C ARG A 64 -0.91 23.61 9.79
N ILE A 65 -0.77 23.68 8.46
CA ILE A 65 -1.91 23.89 7.55
C ILE A 65 -2.92 22.74 7.70
N GLY A 66 -2.45 21.49 7.77
CA GLY A 66 -3.30 20.31 7.95
C GLY A 66 -3.99 20.22 9.32
N GLU A 67 -3.41 20.83 10.36
CA GLU A 67 -4.05 20.99 11.67
C GLU A 67 -5.17 22.03 11.60
N LEU A 68 -4.86 23.24 11.12
CA LEU A 68 -5.81 24.35 11.03
C LEU A 68 -6.95 24.07 10.05
N SER A 69 -6.72 23.26 9.00
CA SER A 69 -7.76 22.90 8.05
C SER A 69 -8.92 22.13 8.70
N ARG A 70 -8.67 21.43 9.82
CA ARG A 70 -9.72 20.71 10.57
C ARG A 70 -10.67 21.66 11.29
N GLU A 71 -10.22 22.88 11.58
CA GLU A 71 -10.99 23.90 12.30
C GLU A 71 -11.74 24.84 11.34
N LEU A 72 -11.46 24.79 10.04
CA LEU A 72 -12.14 25.63 9.05
C LEU A 72 -13.66 25.34 9.03
N PRO A 73 -14.49 26.40 9.04
CA PRO A 73 -15.93 26.24 8.96
C PRO A 73 -16.30 25.57 7.64
N ILE A 74 -17.16 24.56 7.72
CA ILE A 74 -17.72 23.91 6.54
C ILE A 74 -18.64 24.92 5.86
N LYS A 75 -18.20 25.57 4.78
CA LYS A 75 -19.13 26.29 3.91
C LYS A 75 -20.05 25.28 3.23
N GLN A 76 -21.29 25.19 3.71
CA GLN A 76 -22.36 24.47 3.04
C GLN A 76 -22.57 25.17 1.69
N GLY A 77 -22.21 24.51 0.60
CA GLY A 77 -22.64 24.96 -0.72
C GLY A 77 -24.17 24.86 -0.76
N ASN A 78 -24.86 25.89 -1.23
CA ASN A 78 -26.30 25.84 -1.48
C ASN A 78 -26.59 24.77 -2.55
N ARG A 79 -26.85 23.52 -2.14
CA ARG A 79 -27.46 22.46 -2.95
C ARG A 79 -28.25 21.49 -2.06
N SER A 80 -29.40 21.08 -2.58
CA SER A 80 -30.58 20.52 -1.93
C SER A 80 -30.52 19.05 -1.50
N ASP A 81 -29.37 18.40 -1.54
CA ASP A 81 -29.35 16.93 -1.51
C ASP A 81 -28.69 16.43 -0.22
N LEU A 82 -29.49 15.79 0.63
CA LEU A 82 -29.26 15.43 2.04
C LEU A 82 -28.20 14.33 2.31
N THR A 83 -27.19 14.12 1.46
CA THR A 83 -26.34 12.92 1.58
C THR A 83 -24.81 13.12 1.54
N SER A 84 -24.24 14.32 1.70
CA SER A 84 -22.78 14.41 1.92
C SER A 84 -22.32 15.59 2.78
N SER A 85 -21.68 15.30 3.93
CA SER A 85 -21.29 16.31 4.92
C SER A 85 -19.77 16.54 5.04
N HIS A 86 -18.96 16.32 3.99
CA HIS A 86 -17.48 16.38 4.11
C HIS A 86 -16.72 17.25 3.07
N ASP A 87 -17.38 17.97 2.17
CA ASP A 87 -16.69 18.66 1.05
C ASP A 87 -16.41 20.18 1.24
N GLY A 88 -16.94 20.83 2.28
CA GLY A 88 -16.78 22.28 2.48
C GLY A 88 -15.35 22.74 2.78
N LYS A 89 -14.59 21.97 3.57
CA LYS A 89 -13.19 22.27 3.94
C LYS A 89 -12.23 22.17 2.76
N LYS A 90 -12.47 21.20 1.86
CA LYS A 90 -11.67 20.99 0.65
C LYS A 90 -11.83 22.15 -0.33
N LEU A 91 -13.03 22.75 -0.38
CA LEU A 91 -13.30 23.92 -1.19
C LEU A 91 -12.49 25.14 -0.73
N SER A 92 -12.40 25.39 0.58
CA SER A 92 -11.67 26.55 1.13
C SER A 92 -10.17 26.48 0.92
N LEU A 93 -9.54 25.30 1.05
CA LEU A 93 -8.09 25.17 0.79
C LEU A 93 -7.76 25.31 -0.70
N LYS A 94 -8.61 24.78 -1.59
CA LYS A 94 -8.45 24.98 -3.04
C LYS A 94 -8.56 26.45 -3.43
N GLN A 95 -9.47 27.20 -2.81
CA GLN A 95 -9.59 28.65 -3.00
C GLN A 95 -8.34 29.43 -2.57
N LEU A 96 -7.61 28.93 -1.57
CA LEU A 96 -6.32 29.48 -1.14
C LEU A 96 -5.13 29.02 -2.04
N GLY A 97 -5.41 28.32 -3.14
CA GLY A 97 -4.39 27.80 -4.05
C GLY A 97 -3.60 26.62 -3.49
N ILE A 98 -4.10 25.96 -2.45
CA ILE A 98 -3.46 24.79 -1.84
C ILE A 98 -3.98 23.53 -2.51
N GLN A 99 -3.16 22.96 -3.38
CA GLN A 99 -3.38 21.67 -4.00
C GLN A 99 -2.82 20.53 -3.12
N HIS A 100 -3.26 19.30 -3.36
CA HIS A 100 -2.82 18.10 -2.64
C HIS A 100 -2.97 18.16 -1.10
N HIS A 101 -4.00 18.84 -0.60
CA HIS A 101 -4.23 19.05 0.83
C HIS A 101 -4.41 17.75 1.62
N GLU A 102 -4.78 16.64 0.97
CA GLU A 102 -4.81 15.31 1.58
C GLU A 102 -3.47 14.88 2.18
N ARG A 103 -2.35 15.39 1.63
CA ARG A 103 -1.00 15.15 2.17
C ARG A 103 -0.82 15.86 3.51
N TYR A 104 -1.37 17.06 3.64
CA TYR A 104 -1.19 17.91 4.82
C TYR A 104 -1.99 17.38 5.99
N GLU A 105 -3.21 16.93 5.73
CA GLU A 105 -4.03 16.23 6.71
C GLU A 105 -3.40 14.93 7.19
N ALA A 106 -2.72 14.19 6.29
CA ALA A 106 -1.97 12.99 6.64
C ALA A 106 -0.78 13.34 7.56
N ILE A 107 0.05 14.33 7.19
CA ILE A 107 1.16 14.79 8.03
C ILE A 107 0.66 15.26 9.39
N ALA A 108 -0.40 16.06 9.44
CA ALA A 108 -1.03 16.56 10.67
C ALA A 108 -1.67 15.48 11.55
N SER A 109 -1.84 14.26 11.04
CA SER A 109 -2.37 13.14 11.84
C SER A 109 -1.28 12.32 12.52
N LEU A 110 -0.02 12.56 12.18
CA LEU A 110 1.12 11.88 12.80
C LEU A 110 1.30 12.40 14.25
N PRO A 111 1.52 11.53 15.26
CA PRO A 111 1.88 12.00 16.60
C PRO A 111 3.16 12.86 16.57
N GLU A 112 3.20 13.94 17.36
CA GLU A 112 4.33 14.89 17.37
C GLU A 112 5.68 14.21 17.60
N LYS A 113 5.71 13.25 18.53
CA LYS A 113 6.92 12.46 18.83
C LYS A 113 7.45 11.69 17.61
N GLU A 114 6.57 11.09 16.82
CA GLU A 114 6.95 10.34 15.61
C GLU A 114 7.37 11.26 14.47
N PHE A 115 6.75 12.44 14.36
CA PHE A 115 7.15 13.47 13.40
C PHE A 115 8.57 13.98 13.68
N GLU A 116 8.86 14.36 14.92
CA GLU A 116 10.19 14.84 15.32
C GLU A 116 11.26 13.76 15.16
N LYS A 117 10.97 12.53 15.60
CA LYS A 117 11.87 11.39 15.45
C LYS A 117 12.25 11.16 13.98
N HIS A 118 11.27 11.14 13.08
CA HIS A 118 11.53 10.94 11.65
C HIS A 118 12.41 12.03 11.05
N ILE A 119 12.18 13.30 11.39
CA ILE A 119 13.03 14.41 10.92
C ILE A 119 14.47 14.22 11.40
N GLN A 120 14.65 13.85 12.67
CA GLN A 120 15.98 13.63 13.26
C GLN A 120 16.70 12.46 12.59
N GLU A 121 16.02 11.32 12.41
CA GLU A 121 16.60 10.11 11.80
C GLU A 121 17.03 10.34 10.35
N VAL A 122 16.20 10.98 9.53
CA VAL A 122 16.53 11.29 8.12
C VAL A 122 17.70 12.27 8.01
N LYS A 123 17.74 13.29 8.89
CA LYS A 123 18.87 14.23 8.93
C LYS A 123 20.15 13.55 9.38
N ALA A 124 20.09 12.71 10.42
CA ALA A 124 21.24 11.97 10.94
C ALA A 124 21.78 10.92 9.95
N SER A 125 20.92 10.32 9.12
CA SER A 125 21.32 9.38 8.06
C SER A 125 21.82 10.06 6.79
N ASN A 126 21.88 11.40 6.77
CA ASN A 126 22.26 12.20 5.60
C ASN A 126 21.42 11.85 4.36
N GLN A 127 20.11 11.65 4.55
CA GLN A 127 19.14 11.41 3.49
C GLN A 127 18.28 12.66 3.23
N GLU A 128 17.67 12.75 2.04
CA GLU A 128 16.79 13.88 1.72
C GLU A 128 15.48 13.80 2.51
N LEU A 129 15.18 14.87 3.24
CA LEU A 129 13.90 15.03 3.92
C LEU A 129 12.82 15.49 2.93
N THR A 130 11.76 14.70 2.80
CA THR A 130 10.70 14.94 1.81
C THR A 130 9.30 14.88 2.41
N THR A 131 8.37 15.67 1.85
CA THR A 131 6.92 15.57 2.12
C THR A 131 6.42 14.13 2.00
N MET A 132 6.90 13.39 0.99
CA MET A 132 6.45 12.02 0.77
C MET A 132 6.98 11.03 1.80
N GLY A 133 8.19 11.22 2.35
CA GLY A 133 8.69 10.42 3.47
C GLY A 133 7.77 10.50 4.68
N VAL A 134 7.38 11.71 5.07
CA VAL A 134 6.47 11.93 6.22
C VAL A 134 5.07 11.40 5.95
N VAL A 135 4.52 11.62 4.73
CA VAL A 135 3.22 11.05 4.35
C VAL A 135 3.25 9.52 4.39
N ARG A 136 4.36 8.89 3.98
CA ARG A 136 4.54 7.43 4.05
C ARG A 136 4.50 6.95 5.50
N LEU A 137 5.22 7.61 6.40
CA LEU A 137 5.19 7.30 7.84
C LEU A 137 3.79 7.47 8.44
N ALA A 138 3.09 8.57 8.13
CA ALA A 138 1.73 8.79 8.63
C ALA A 138 0.73 7.71 8.16
N ARG A 139 0.89 7.22 6.93
CA ARG A 139 0.10 6.09 6.41
C ARG A 139 0.44 4.78 7.11
N GLN A 140 1.72 4.53 7.37
CA GLN A 140 2.19 3.33 8.05
C GLN A 140 1.64 3.24 9.47
N LEU A 141 1.64 4.34 10.23
CA LEU A 141 1.11 4.36 11.61
C LEU A 141 -0.41 4.29 11.71
N LYS A 142 -1.14 4.72 10.66
CA LYS A 142 -2.59 4.51 10.56
C LYS A 142 -2.97 3.11 10.13
N ARG A 143 -2.02 2.36 9.57
CA ARG A 143 -2.26 1.01 9.10
C ARG A 143 -2.58 0.15 10.33
N PRO A 144 -3.66 -0.64 10.31
CA PRO A 144 -3.88 -1.63 11.35
C PRO A 144 -2.61 -2.48 11.44
N GLN A 145 -2.00 -2.52 12.62
CA GLN A 145 -0.95 -3.49 12.84
C GLN A 145 -1.60 -4.86 12.68
N PRO A 146 -0.97 -5.79 11.93
CA PRO A 146 -1.51 -7.14 11.83
C PRO A 146 -1.73 -7.65 13.26
N THR A 147 -2.96 -8.02 13.57
CA THR A 147 -3.25 -8.89 14.71
C THR A 147 -2.38 -10.13 14.58
N GLU A 148 -2.06 -10.77 15.71
CA GLU A 148 -1.30 -12.03 15.73
C GLU A 148 -1.75 -12.93 14.59
N THR A 149 -0.79 -13.41 13.79
CA THR A 149 -1.07 -14.32 12.67
C THR A 149 -1.89 -15.47 13.24
N PRO A 150 -3.13 -15.70 12.75
CA PRO A 150 -3.97 -16.75 13.29
C PRO A 150 -3.25 -18.10 13.14
N GLU A 151 -3.48 -19.03 14.05
CA GLU A 151 -2.97 -20.39 13.87
C GLU A 151 -3.65 -21.04 12.67
N LEU A 152 -2.90 -21.89 11.96
CA LEU A 152 -3.49 -22.69 10.88
C LEU A 152 -4.50 -23.68 11.47
N PRO A 153 -5.66 -23.91 10.82
CA PRO A 153 -6.65 -24.85 11.34
C PRO A 153 -6.11 -26.28 11.41
N GLU A 154 -6.52 -27.06 12.41
CA GLU A 154 -6.14 -28.49 12.53
C GLU A 154 -6.75 -29.39 11.44
N LYS A 155 -7.75 -28.89 10.70
CA LYS A 155 -8.42 -29.63 9.63
C LYS A 155 -7.48 -29.86 8.44
N LYS A 156 -7.66 -30.98 7.74
CA LYS A 156 -7.01 -31.26 6.45
C LYS A 156 -7.88 -30.79 5.28
N TYR A 157 -7.27 -30.19 4.27
CA TYR A 157 -7.94 -29.63 3.09
C TYR A 157 -7.53 -30.34 1.81
N ARG A 158 -8.52 -30.60 0.96
CA ARG A 158 -8.34 -31.11 -0.40
C ARG A 158 -8.06 -29.97 -1.38
N ILE A 159 -8.68 -28.81 -1.17
CA ILE A 159 -8.58 -27.64 -2.05
C ILE A 159 -7.97 -26.47 -1.30
N ILE A 160 -6.82 -25.99 -1.77
CA ILE A 160 -6.14 -24.84 -1.19
C ILE A 160 -6.08 -23.75 -2.25
N TYR A 161 -6.53 -22.55 -1.91
CA TYR A 161 -6.46 -21.36 -2.74
C TYR A 161 -5.62 -20.32 -2.01
N ALA A 162 -4.59 -19.75 -2.64
CA ALA A 162 -3.65 -18.87 -1.96
C ALA A 162 -3.32 -17.62 -2.79
N ASP A 163 -3.29 -16.47 -2.14
CA ASP A 163 -2.82 -15.18 -2.68
C ASP A 163 -1.74 -14.58 -1.77
N PRO A 164 -0.51 -15.12 -1.77
CA PRO A 164 0.51 -14.69 -0.80
C PRO A 164 0.87 -13.22 -0.92
N PRO A 165 1.23 -12.55 0.18
CA PRO A 165 1.64 -11.15 0.17
C PRO A 165 3.12 -11.00 -0.17
N TRP A 166 3.51 -11.32 -1.41
CA TRP A 166 4.92 -11.30 -1.85
C TRP A 166 5.65 -9.98 -1.57
N SER A 167 6.86 -10.04 -1.02
CA SER A 167 7.81 -8.92 -1.04
C SER A 167 8.51 -8.83 -2.39
N TYR A 168 8.50 -7.65 -3.02
CA TYR A 168 9.21 -7.40 -4.27
C TYR A 168 10.58 -6.82 -3.93
N GLY A 169 11.64 -7.61 -4.04
CA GLY A 169 13.00 -7.25 -3.65
C GLY A 169 13.69 -6.11 -4.44
N ASN A 170 12.99 -5.35 -5.29
CA ASN A 170 13.60 -4.32 -6.13
C ASN A 170 13.20 -2.89 -5.74
N SER A 171 14.22 -2.19 -5.27
CA SER A 171 14.44 -0.74 -5.30
C SER A 171 14.40 -0.21 -6.74
N GLY A 172 13.65 0.86 -7.00
CA GLY A 172 13.87 1.62 -8.24
C GLY A 172 12.74 2.52 -8.75
N LEU A 173 11.48 2.31 -8.36
CA LEU A 173 10.39 3.22 -8.73
C LEU A 173 9.52 3.51 -7.50
N ASP A 174 10.06 4.35 -6.63
CA ASP A 174 9.41 4.92 -5.44
C ASP A 174 8.05 5.59 -5.71
N GLU A 175 7.64 5.78 -6.97
CA GLU A 175 6.35 6.39 -7.31
C GLU A 175 5.19 5.40 -7.45
N TYR A 176 5.40 4.13 -7.79
CA TYR A 176 4.33 3.27 -8.29
C TYR A 176 4.03 2.05 -7.41
N GLY A 177 3.40 2.34 -6.26
CA GLY A 177 2.51 1.39 -5.58
C GLY A 177 3.13 0.07 -5.11
N HIS A 178 4.13 0.12 -4.22
CA HIS A 178 4.59 -1.08 -3.51
C HIS A 178 3.42 -1.78 -2.81
N ALA A 179 3.33 -3.10 -2.93
CA ALA A 179 2.41 -3.94 -2.14
C ALA A 179 2.50 -3.62 -0.63
N GLU A 180 3.70 -3.29 -0.15
CA GLU A 180 4.01 -2.80 1.20
C GLU A 180 3.22 -1.55 1.61
N ARG A 181 2.76 -0.71 0.67
CA ARG A 181 1.90 0.45 0.96
C ARG A 181 0.47 0.04 1.33
N HIS A 182 0.09 -1.21 1.06
CA HIS A 182 -1.28 -1.70 1.20
C HIS A 182 -1.41 -2.84 2.23
N TYR A 183 -0.50 -3.82 2.27
CA TYR A 183 -0.49 -4.95 3.23
C TYR A 183 0.97 -5.31 3.64
N PRO A 184 1.24 -5.94 4.81
CA PRO A 184 2.60 -6.35 5.17
C PRO A 184 3.00 -7.45 4.19
N THR A 185 4.17 -7.33 3.58
CA THR A 185 4.68 -8.36 2.66
C THR A 185 5.46 -9.41 3.44
N MET A 186 5.58 -10.61 2.86
CA MET A 186 6.38 -11.71 3.37
C MET A 186 7.50 -12.01 2.38
N ALA A 187 8.68 -12.34 2.91
CA ALA A 187 9.76 -12.91 2.14
C ALA A 187 9.37 -14.31 1.61
N ILE A 188 9.98 -14.73 0.51
CA ILE A 188 9.70 -16.04 -0.11
C ILE A 188 9.96 -17.17 0.89
N GLU A 189 11.01 -17.02 1.69
CA GLU A 189 11.45 -17.97 2.71
C GLU A 189 10.39 -18.12 3.81
N GLU A 190 9.77 -17.01 4.23
CA GLU A 190 8.70 -17.02 5.24
C GLU A 190 7.44 -17.71 4.69
N ILE A 191 7.08 -17.45 3.43
CA ILE A 191 5.93 -18.13 2.79
C ILE A 191 6.22 -19.63 2.65
N CYS A 192 7.45 -20.00 2.25
CA CYS A 192 7.88 -21.41 2.17
C CYS A 192 7.81 -22.12 3.53
N ALA A 193 8.11 -21.42 4.62
CA ALA A 193 8.15 -21.97 5.98
C ALA A 193 6.77 -22.23 6.59
N LEU A 194 5.69 -21.72 6.00
CA LEU A 194 4.33 -22.00 6.47
C LEU A 194 4.05 -23.52 6.44
N PRO A 195 3.50 -24.11 7.52
CA PRO A 195 3.26 -25.55 7.61
C PRO A 195 2.00 -25.97 6.83
N VAL A 196 1.84 -25.50 5.59
CA VAL A 196 0.69 -25.83 4.72
C VAL A 196 0.60 -27.34 4.47
N LYS A 197 1.74 -28.04 4.45
CA LYS A 197 1.81 -29.51 4.39
C LYS A 197 0.98 -30.18 5.48
N ASP A 198 0.95 -29.58 6.67
CA ASP A 198 0.31 -30.13 7.86
C ASP A 198 -1.21 -29.93 7.85
N ILE A 199 -1.73 -29.09 6.97
CA ILE A 199 -3.18 -28.94 6.74
C ILE A 199 -3.62 -29.51 5.40
N THR A 200 -2.74 -30.19 4.67
CA THR A 200 -3.06 -30.72 3.34
C THR A 200 -3.40 -32.21 3.39
N GLU A 201 -4.50 -32.61 2.75
CA GLU A 201 -4.86 -34.03 2.55
C GLU A 201 -3.78 -34.78 1.72
N GLU A 202 -3.91 -36.10 1.55
CA GLU A 202 -2.96 -36.87 0.75
C GLU A 202 -3.08 -36.56 -0.75
N ASN A 203 -4.32 -36.46 -1.24
CA ASN A 203 -4.63 -36.06 -2.62
C ASN A 203 -5.27 -34.66 -2.60
N ALA A 204 -4.48 -33.63 -2.90
CA ALA A 204 -4.91 -32.25 -2.80
C ALA A 204 -4.48 -31.42 -4.01
N VAL A 205 -5.18 -30.31 -4.23
CA VAL A 205 -4.90 -29.30 -5.25
C VAL A 205 -4.60 -27.96 -4.61
N LEU A 206 -3.59 -27.27 -5.15
CA LEU A 206 -3.21 -25.91 -4.82
C LEU A 206 -3.47 -25.02 -6.03
N PHE A 207 -4.22 -23.96 -5.80
CA PHE A 207 -4.44 -22.85 -6.71
C PHE A 207 -3.70 -21.62 -6.15
N LEU A 208 -2.57 -21.26 -6.75
CA LEU A 208 -1.66 -20.23 -6.25
C LEU A 208 -1.63 -19.01 -7.19
N TRP A 209 -2.03 -17.85 -6.69
CA TRP A 209 -1.88 -16.60 -7.42
C TRP A 209 -0.43 -16.14 -7.48
N VAL A 210 -0.01 -15.73 -8.66
CA VAL A 210 1.36 -15.34 -8.95
C VAL A 210 1.38 -14.19 -9.95
N THR A 211 2.16 -13.15 -9.66
CA THR A 211 2.44 -12.07 -10.61
C THR A 211 3.66 -12.40 -11.47
N SER A 212 3.74 -11.88 -12.69
CA SER A 212 4.84 -12.21 -13.61
C SER A 212 6.26 -12.02 -13.02
N PRO A 213 6.56 -10.99 -12.21
CA PRO A 213 7.91 -10.81 -11.65
C PRO A 213 8.34 -11.88 -10.63
N VAL A 214 7.41 -12.56 -9.97
CA VAL A 214 7.71 -13.58 -8.92
C VAL A 214 7.39 -15.00 -9.39
N LEU A 215 7.23 -15.20 -10.70
CA LEU A 215 6.84 -16.48 -11.28
C LEU A 215 7.85 -17.58 -10.97
N GLU A 216 9.14 -17.29 -11.07
CA GLU A 216 10.20 -18.25 -10.76
C GLU A 216 10.19 -18.63 -9.27
N ASP A 217 10.06 -17.64 -8.37
CA ASP A 217 10.05 -17.88 -6.93
C ASP A 217 8.82 -18.66 -6.45
N ALA A 218 7.68 -18.54 -7.14
CA ALA A 218 6.47 -19.28 -6.79
C ALA A 218 6.68 -20.80 -6.81
N PHE A 219 7.59 -21.32 -7.64
CA PHE A 219 7.90 -22.75 -7.66
C PHE A 219 8.60 -23.22 -6.39
N LYS A 220 9.37 -22.35 -5.72
CA LYS A 220 9.95 -22.66 -4.40
C LYS A 220 8.85 -22.93 -3.37
N ILE A 221 7.79 -22.13 -3.37
CA ILE A 221 6.65 -22.30 -2.46
C ILE A 221 5.86 -23.56 -2.80
N ILE A 222 5.55 -23.80 -4.07
CA ILE A 222 4.86 -25.01 -4.53
C ILE A 222 5.59 -26.26 -4.01
N ASN A 223 6.91 -26.31 -4.19
CA ASN A 223 7.73 -27.44 -3.74
C ASN A 223 7.81 -27.52 -2.21
N SER A 224 8.01 -26.39 -1.52
CA SER A 224 8.07 -26.31 -0.05
C SER A 224 6.78 -26.75 0.62
N TRP A 225 5.63 -26.51 0.00
CA TRP A 225 4.33 -26.98 0.48
C TRP A 225 3.98 -28.41 0.04
N GLY A 226 4.86 -29.07 -0.72
CA GLY A 226 4.72 -30.49 -1.08
C GLY A 226 3.82 -30.75 -2.29
N PHE A 227 3.63 -29.75 -3.14
CA PHE A 227 2.86 -29.86 -4.39
C PHE A 227 3.81 -29.96 -5.59
N LYS A 228 3.27 -30.43 -6.72
CA LYS A 228 3.93 -30.42 -8.03
C LYS A 228 3.09 -29.63 -9.01
N TYR A 229 3.69 -28.64 -9.66
CA TYR A 229 3.04 -27.84 -10.70
C TYR A 229 2.47 -28.71 -11.84
N LYS A 230 1.31 -28.32 -12.37
CA LYS A 230 0.62 -29.01 -13.47
C LYS A 230 0.28 -28.10 -14.64
N THR A 231 -0.39 -26.99 -14.37
CA THR A 231 -0.91 -26.07 -15.39
C THR A 231 -1.22 -24.71 -14.77
N SER A 232 -1.74 -23.76 -15.54
CA SER A 232 -2.17 -22.46 -15.03
C SER A 232 -3.43 -21.95 -15.74
N PHE A 233 -4.16 -21.10 -15.03
CA PHE A 233 -5.05 -20.13 -15.64
C PHE A 233 -4.37 -18.76 -15.69
N VAL A 234 -4.78 -17.92 -16.62
CA VAL A 234 -4.32 -16.55 -16.80
C VAL A 234 -5.50 -15.62 -16.65
N TRP A 235 -5.39 -14.67 -15.72
CA TRP A 235 -6.32 -13.55 -15.63
C TRP A 235 -5.78 -12.39 -16.47
N ASP A 236 -6.43 -12.08 -17.60
CA ASP A 236 -6.19 -10.87 -18.37
C ASP A 236 -6.99 -9.69 -17.79
N LYS A 237 -6.29 -8.69 -17.25
CA LYS A 237 -6.89 -7.51 -16.61
C LYS A 237 -7.39 -6.45 -17.59
N VAL A 238 -7.26 -6.70 -18.90
CA VAL A 238 -7.70 -5.84 -20.02
C VAL A 238 -6.90 -4.54 -20.15
N LYS A 239 -6.84 -3.72 -19.10
CA LYS A 239 -6.16 -2.42 -19.08
C LYS A 239 -4.65 -2.54 -19.00
N HIS A 240 -3.96 -1.67 -19.73
CA HIS A 240 -2.51 -1.51 -19.69
C HIS A 240 -2.00 -1.42 -18.25
N ASN A 241 -0.85 -2.05 -18.00
CA ASN A 241 -0.20 -2.02 -16.71
C ASN A 241 1.29 -1.83 -16.92
N PHE A 242 1.91 -0.90 -16.21
CA PHE A 242 3.32 -0.65 -16.37
C PHE A 242 4.15 -1.88 -15.95
N GLY A 243 5.18 -2.15 -16.73
CA GLY A 243 6.25 -3.10 -16.45
C GLY A 243 7.52 -2.62 -17.15
N TYR A 244 8.68 -3.14 -16.74
CA TYR A 244 9.97 -2.70 -17.26
C TYR A 244 10.18 -3.05 -18.74
N TYR A 245 9.69 -4.21 -19.17
CA TYR A 245 9.88 -4.72 -20.54
C TYR A 245 8.60 -4.75 -21.37
N ASN A 246 7.45 -4.89 -20.73
CA ASN A 246 6.16 -5.05 -21.39
C ASN A 246 5.02 -4.58 -20.47
N SER A 247 3.83 -4.46 -21.07
CA SER A 247 2.60 -4.20 -20.30
C SER A 247 2.18 -5.45 -19.53
N VAL A 248 2.48 -5.54 -18.24
CA VAL A 248 2.16 -6.71 -17.38
C VAL A 248 0.67 -6.67 -16.97
N ARG A 249 -0.21 -6.89 -17.95
CA ARG A 249 -1.66 -6.83 -17.77
C ARG A 249 -2.29 -8.12 -17.25
N HIS A 250 -1.49 -9.17 -17.02
CA HIS A 250 -2.00 -10.47 -16.58
C HIS A 250 -1.46 -10.88 -15.22
N GLU A 251 -2.19 -11.79 -14.57
CA GLU A 251 -1.70 -12.58 -13.43
C GLU A 251 -1.94 -14.06 -13.71
N PHE A 252 -1.13 -14.91 -13.09
CA PHE A 252 -1.25 -16.36 -13.18
C PHE A 252 -1.98 -16.90 -11.95
N LEU A 253 -2.86 -17.86 -12.18
CA LEU A 253 -3.34 -18.78 -11.15
C LEU A 253 -2.74 -20.16 -11.45
N LEU A 254 -1.61 -20.47 -10.81
CA LEU A 254 -0.94 -21.74 -10.98
C LEU A 254 -1.75 -22.86 -10.32
N VAL A 255 -1.83 -24.01 -10.98
CA VAL A 255 -2.48 -25.22 -10.50
C VAL A 255 -1.39 -26.26 -10.24
N ALA A 256 -1.31 -26.72 -9.00
CA ALA A 256 -0.37 -27.73 -8.56
C ALA A 256 -1.11 -28.82 -7.77
N THR A 257 -0.59 -30.05 -7.76
CA THR A 257 -1.21 -31.15 -7.01
C THR A 257 -0.22 -31.83 -6.08
N LYS A 258 -0.72 -32.26 -4.93
CA LYS A 258 -0.09 -33.27 -4.09
C LYS A 258 -0.66 -34.62 -4.51
N HIS A 259 0.24 -35.53 -4.91
CA HIS A 259 -0.12 -36.77 -5.61
C HIS A 259 -1.08 -36.54 -6.79
N SER A 260 -2.18 -37.28 -6.86
CA SER A 260 -3.17 -37.19 -7.93
C SER A 260 -4.46 -36.56 -7.39
N CYS A 261 -4.77 -35.35 -7.84
CA CYS A 261 -5.98 -34.64 -7.46
C CYS A 261 -6.61 -33.96 -8.69
N LEU A 262 -7.10 -34.78 -9.62
CA LEU A 262 -7.85 -34.28 -10.77
C LEU A 262 -9.20 -33.65 -10.32
N PRO A 263 -9.76 -32.72 -11.10
CA PRO A 263 -11.09 -32.17 -10.86
C PRO A 263 -12.18 -33.26 -10.78
N ASP A 264 -13.23 -32.99 -10.01
CA ASP A 264 -14.43 -33.85 -9.94
C ASP A 264 -15.23 -33.73 -11.24
N GLU A 265 -15.29 -32.52 -11.80
CA GLU A 265 -15.97 -32.24 -13.06
C GLU A 265 -15.02 -32.33 -14.26
N LYS A 266 -15.45 -33.07 -15.30
CA LYS A 266 -14.65 -33.27 -16.52
C LYS A 266 -14.67 -32.08 -17.48
N LYS A 267 -15.57 -31.11 -17.25
CA LYS A 267 -15.69 -29.92 -18.10
C LYS A 267 -14.41 -29.10 -18.01
N LEU A 268 -13.76 -28.90 -19.16
CA LEU A 268 -12.64 -27.98 -19.29
C LEU A 268 -13.16 -26.55 -19.49
N TYR A 269 -12.43 -25.60 -18.92
CA TYR A 269 -12.68 -24.17 -19.05
C TYR A 269 -11.48 -23.53 -19.73
N ASP A 270 -11.72 -22.41 -20.41
CA ASP A 270 -10.64 -21.66 -21.07
C ASP A 270 -9.56 -21.28 -20.05
N SER A 271 -8.30 -21.43 -20.46
CA SER A 271 -7.16 -21.10 -19.60
C SER A 271 -6.90 -19.60 -19.50
N VAL A 272 -7.46 -18.78 -20.38
CA VAL A 272 -7.31 -17.32 -20.38
C VAL A 272 -8.67 -16.65 -20.15
N ILE A 273 -8.77 -15.88 -19.07
CA ILE A 273 -10.00 -15.25 -18.61
C ILE A 273 -9.80 -13.73 -18.60
N SER A 274 -10.56 -13.03 -19.45
CA SER A 274 -10.52 -11.57 -19.52
C SER A 274 -11.58 -10.96 -18.60
N ILE A 275 -11.13 -10.36 -17.50
CA ILE A 275 -11.97 -9.62 -16.56
C ILE A 275 -11.26 -8.32 -16.22
N GLU A 276 -11.89 -7.17 -16.49
CA GLU A 276 -11.26 -5.89 -16.16
C GLU A 276 -11.05 -5.74 -14.65
N ARG A 277 -9.85 -5.32 -14.23
CA ARG A 277 -9.54 -5.10 -12.81
C ARG A 277 -10.41 -3.98 -12.21
N THR A 278 -10.79 -4.14 -10.95
CA THR A 278 -11.51 -3.12 -10.17
C THR A 278 -10.58 -2.45 -9.16
N LYS A 279 -10.69 -2.77 -7.87
CA LYS A 279 -9.85 -2.25 -6.79
C LYS A 279 -8.46 -2.89 -6.81
N HIS A 280 -7.46 -2.19 -6.27
CA HIS A 280 -6.09 -2.68 -6.22
C HIS A 280 -5.99 -4.04 -5.51
N SER A 281 -5.35 -5.00 -6.18
CA SER A 281 -5.06 -6.36 -5.71
C SER A 281 -6.29 -7.23 -5.41
N GLU A 282 -7.53 -6.83 -5.74
CA GLU A 282 -8.70 -7.70 -5.58
C GLU A 282 -8.77 -8.74 -6.72
N LYS A 283 -8.72 -10.03 -6.35
CA LYS A 283 -8.84 -11.15 -7.30
C LYS A 283 -10.31 -11.36 -7.70
N PRO A 284 -10.62 -11.63 -8.98
CA PRO A 284 -12.00 -11.82 -9.41
C PRO A 284 -12.66 -13.03 -8.74
N GLU A 285 -13.89 -12.85 -8.25
CA GLU A 285 -14.69 -13.92 -7.66
C GLU A 285 -14.93 -15.09 -8.61
N TYR A 286 -14.88 -14.83 -9.92
CA TYR A 286 -14.92 -15.84 -10.98
C TYR A 286 -14.02 -17.04 -10.69
N PHE A 287 -12.79 -16.83 -10.22
CA PHE A 287 -11.84 -17.93 -10.02
C PHE A 287 -12.22 -18.83 -8.85
N ARG A 288 -12.76 -18.29 -7.76
CA ARG A 288 -13.32 -19.13 -6.67
C ARG A 288 -14.50 -19.96 -7.18
N ASN A 289 -15.42 -19.33 -7.91
CA ASN A 289 -16.58 -20.01 -8.49
C ASN A 289 -16.16 -21.08 -9.52
N LEU A 290 -15.08 -20.85 -10.26
CA LEU A 290 -14.49 -21.84 -11.17
C LEU A 290 -13.95 -23.03 -10.38
N ILE A 291 -13.22 -22.78 -9.29
CA ILE A 291 -12.70 -23.85 -8.42
C ILE A 291 -13.85 -24.66 -7.80
N ASP A 292 -14.91 -24.00 -7.32
CA ASP A 292 -16.10 -24.66 -6.76
C ASP A 292 -16.81 -25.54 -7.80
N LYS A 293 -16.80 -25.15 -9.08
CA LYS A 293 -17.32 -25.97 -10.18
C LYS A 293 -16.41 -27.14 -10.52
N LEU A 294 -15.09 -26.98 -10.43
CA LEU A 294 -14.14 -28.05 -10.73
C LEU A 294 -14.05 -29.10 -9.61
N TYR A 295 -14.18 -28.67 -8.35
CA TYR A 295 -14.04 -29.50 -7.15
C TYR A 295 -15.32 -29.41 -6.29
N THR A 296 -16.28 -30.28 -6.61
CA THR A 296 -17.61 -30.30 -5.99
C THR A 296 -17.61 -30.93 -4.60
N SER A 297 -16.54 -31.62 -4.23
CA SER A 297 -16.39 -32.27 -2.92
C SER A 297 -15.04 -31.97 -2.24
N GLY A 298 -14.99 -32.12 -0.92
CA GLY A 298 -13.79 -31.93 -0.11
C GLY A 298 -13.71 -30.56 0.57
N ARG A 299 -12.95 -30.50 1.68
CA ARG A 299 -12.74 -29.27 2.44
C ARG A 299 -11.83 -28.33 1.68
N ARG A 300 -12.13 -27.02 1.79
CA ARG A 300 -11.41 -25.97 1.09
C ARG A 300 -11.05 -24.80 1.98
N ILE A 301 -9.87 -24.23 1.74
CA ILE A 301 -9.32 -23.10 2.49
C ILE A 301 -8.74 -22.03 1.55
N GLU A 302 -9.03 -20.76 1.84
CA GLU A 302 -8.35 -19.61 1.24
C GLU A 302 -7.26 -19.11 2.22
N LEU A 303 -6.00 -19.22 1.81
CA LEU A 303 -4.84 -18.70 2.52
C LEU A 303 -4.58 -17.24 2.10
N PHE A 304 -4.23 -16.40 3.06
CA PHE A 304 -4.08 -14.95 2.94
C PHE A 304 -5.39 -14.24 2.55
N ALA A 305 -6.52 -14.78 3.02
CA ALA A 305 -7.83 -14.22 2.79
C ALA A 305 -7.98 -12.85 3.49
N ARG A 306 -8.73 -11.94 2.85
CA ARG A 306 -9.04 -10.60 3.38
C ARG A 306 -10.53 -10.37 3.65
N LYS A 307 -11.34 -11.38 3.37
CA LYS A 307 -12.78 -11.39 3.63
C LYS A 307 -13.24 -12.83 3.83
N LYS A 308 -14.28 -13.02 4.66
CA LYS A 308 -14.91 -14.33 4.84
C LYS A 308 -15.68 -14.71 3.58
N ILE A 309 -15.35 -15.86 3.01
CA ILE A 309 -16.07 -16.44 1.87
C ILE A 309 -16.93 -17.60 2.36
N LYS A 310 -18.20 -17.62 1.94
CA LYS A 310 -19.12 -18.72 2.26
C LYS A 310 -18.58 -20.02 1.63
N ASN A 311 -18.66 -21.12 2.37
CA ASN A 311 -18.19 -22.46 1.97
C ASN A 311 -16.66 -22.62 1.87
N TRP A 312 -15.89 -21.64 2.32
CA TRP A 312 -14.43 -21.70 2.43
C TRP A 312 -14.02 -21.42 3.87
N ASP A 313 -13.11 -22.22 4.41
CA ASP A 313 -12.36 -21.80 5.60
C ASP A 313 -11.39 -20.68 5.15
N ASN A 314 -11.12 -19.70 6.01
CA ASN A 314 -10.36 -18.50 5.64
C ASN A 314 -9.22 -18.33 6.64
N TYR A 315 -8.00 -18.15 6.14
CA TYR A 315 -6.80 -17.91 6.92
C TYR A 315 -6.15 -16.62 6.43
N GLY A 316 -5.98 -15.62 7.30
CA GLY A 316 -5.33 -14.36 6.95
C GLY A 316 -5.46 -13.32 8.05
N ASN A 317 -4.55 -12.33 8.04
CA ASN A 317 -4.45 -11.32 9.10
C ASN A 317 -5.59 -10.28 9.08
N GLU A 318 -6.47 -10.33 8.08
CA GLU A 318 -7.57 -9.37 7.86
C GLU A 318 -8.97 -10.03 7.97
N ILE A 319 -9.07 -11.23 8.58
CA ILE A 319 -10.31 -12.04 8.69
C ILE A 319 -11.08 -11.81 9.98
#